data_AF-A0A6N2NKU0-F1
#
_entry.id   AF-A0A6N2NKU0-F1
#
_cell.length_a   1.000
_cell.length_b   1.000
_cell.length_c   1.000
_cell.angle_alpha   90.00
_cell.angle_beta   90.00
_cell.angle_gamma   90.00
#
_symmetry.space_group_name_H-M   'P 1'
#
loop_
_entity.id
_entity.type
_entity.pdbx_description
1 polymer ?
#
loop_
_entity_poly.entity_id
_entity_poly.type
_entity_poly.pdbx_seq_one_letter_code
_entity_poly.pdbx_strand_id
1 'polypeptide(L)'
;MSRLSELQQVASGKRRLKDLLLQSDNLLCADCGALGPKWASANIGVFICLKCCGVHRSLGTHISKVLSVTLDEWSDDEIDAMIEVGGNLSANSIYEAFLPDGVSKPGPDSSNEERIRFIRSKYELQEFLKPSLRITSGKASSSSLKSNLSTNLVDSFRIPSVPQNMDGMVEFMGLLKVKIKQGTNLAIRDMMSSDPYVIVSLGKQTAQTTVMKSNLNPVWNEELMLSVPQDFGPIKLRF
;
A
#
# COMPACT_ATOMS: atom_id res chain seq x y z
N MET A 1 -20.51 -18.42 -13.85
CA MET A 1 -19.25 -19.17 -13.96
C MET A 1 -19.47 -20.55 -13.32
N SER A 2 -18.84 -21.62 -13.82
CA SER A 2 -19.08 -22.97 -13.31
C SER A 2 -18.21 -23.24 -12.07
N ARG A 3 -18.68 -24.05 -11.13
CA ARG A 3 -17.92 -24.43 -9.93
C ARG A 3 -16.55 -25.06 -10.27
N LEU A 4 -16.42 -25.65 -11.46
CA LEU A 4 -15.17 -26.21 -11.97
C LEU A 4 -14.15 -25.12 -12.35
N SER A 5 -14.58 -23.98 -12.92
CA SER A 5 -13.66 -22.89 -13.29
C SER A 5 -13.09 -22.19 -12.05
N GLU A 6 -13.91 -21.98 -11.01
CA GLU A 6 -13.45 -21.40 -9.73
C GLU A 6 -12.41 -22.29 -9.04
N LEU A 7 -12.64 -23.61 -8.98
CA LEU A 7 -11.68 -24.55 -8.39
C LEU A 7 -10.34 -24.56 -9.13
N GLN A 8 -10.37 -24.42 -10.45
CA GLN A 8 -9.18 -24.41 -11.30
C GLN A 8 -8.38 -23.10 -11.15
N GLN A 9 -9.07 -21.98 -10.97
CA GLN A 9 -8.48 -20.66 -10.70
C GLN A 9 -7.80 -20.62 -9.32
N VAL A 10 -8.49 -21.09 -8.26
CA VAL A 10 -7.92 -21.18 -6.90
C VAL A 10 -6.68 -22.08 -6.85
N ALA A 11 -6.70 -23.20 -7.58
CA ALA A 11 -5.54 -24.09 -7.69
C ALA A 11 -4.35 -23.42 -8.39
N SER A 12 -4.63 -22.58 -9.40
CA SER A 12 -3.62 -21.79 -10.12
C SER A 12 -2.99 -20.71 -9.25
N GLY A 13 -3.79 -19.95 -8.50
CA GLY A 13 -3.30 -18.91 -7.58
C GLY A 13 -2.39 -19.48 -6.48
N LYS A 14 -2.83 -20.56 -5.81
CA LYS A 14 -2.03 -21.23 -4.78
C LYS A 14 -0.70 -21.75 -5.32
N ARG A 15 -0.66 -22.21 -6.58
CA ARG A 15 0.58 -22.62 -7.24
C ARG A 15 1.53 -21.44 -7.44
N ARG A 16 1.04 -20.31 -7.95
CA ARG A 16 1.87 -19.10 -8.16
C ARG A 16 2.47 -18.57 -6.86
N LEU A 17 1.68 -18.50 -5.79
CA LEU A 17 2.18 -18.07 -4.47
C LEU A 17 3.24 -19.03 -3.93
N LYS A 18 3.05 -20.35 -4.12
CA LYS A 18 4.03 -21.37 -3.73
C LYS A 18 5.32 -21.25 -4.54
N ASP A 19 5.21 -21.05 -5.85
CA ASP A 19 6.37 -20.87 -6.74
C ASP A 19 7.17 -19.62 -6.34
N LEU A 20 6.50 -18.53 -5.97
CA LEU A 20 7.14 -17.33 -5.43
C LEU A 20 7.85 -17.62 -4.10
N LEU A 21 7.20 -18.30 -3.14
CA LEU A 21 7.81 -18.63 -1.85
C LEU A 21 9.07 -19.50 -1.99
N LEU A 22 9.14 -20.37 -3.00
CA LEU A 22 10.28 -21.26 -3.24
C LEU A 22 11.52 -20.56 -3.82
N GLN A 23 11.43 -19.29 -4.18
CA GLN A 23 12.60 -18.51 -4.60
C GLN A 23 13.56 -18.31 -3.43
N SER A 24 14.87 -18.31 -3.70
CA SER A 24 15.95 -18.30 -2.69
C SER A 24 15.80 -17.19 -1.65
N ASP A 25 15.46 -15.97 -2.07
CA ASP A 25 15.34 -14.81 -1.18
C ASP A 25 14.08 -14.85 -0.31
N ASN A 26 13.08 -15.62 -0.74
CA ASN A 26 11.81 -15.80 -0.03
C ASN A 26 11.87 -16.93 1.00
N LEU A 27 12.93 -17.74 1.01
CA LEU A 27 13.20 -18.76 2.03
C LEU A 27 13.66 -18.16 3.36
N LEU A 28 14.00 -16.87 3.37
CA LEU A 28 14.43 -16.11 4.55
C LEU A 28 13.40 -15.03 4.85
N CYS A 29 13.09 -14.82 6.13
CA CYS A 29 12.20 -13.76 6.57
C CYS A 29 12.72 -12.38 6.11
N ALA A 30 11.86 -11.58 5.49
CA ALA A 30 12.21 -10.28 4.95
C ALA A 30 12.84 -9.31 5.95
N ASP A 31 12.53 -9.42 7.25
CA ASP A 31 12.97 -8.45 8.27
C ASP A 31 14.05 -8.97 9.20
N CYS A 32 14.18 -10.29 9.38
CA CYS A 32 15.14 -10.84 10.34
C CYS A 32 15.98 -12.03 9.84
N GLY A 33 15.78 -12.45 8.59
CA GLY A 33 16.52 -13.55 8.00
C GLY A 33 16.19 -14.94 8.56
N ALA A 34 15.20 -15.09 9.44
CA ALA A 34 14.78 -16.41 9.94
C ALA A 34 14.31 -17.32 8.80
N LEU A 35 14.76 -18.57 8.79
CA LEU A 35 14.45 -19.56 7.75
C LEU A 35 12.97 -19.95 7.72
N GLY A 36 12.47 -20.23 6.52
CA GLY A 36 11.14 -20.80 6.28
C GLY A 36 9.99 -19.92 6.77
N PRO A 37 9.86 -18.66 6.29
CA PRO A 37 8.71 -17.83 6.63
C PRO A 37 7.41 -18.52 6.18
N LYS A 38 6.39 -18.49 7.06
CA LYS A 38 5.07 -19.10 6.81
C LYS A 38 3.93 -18.08 6.74
N TRP A 39 4.26 -16.80 6.85
CA TRP A 39 3.35 -15.68 6.75
C TRP A 39 3.84 -14.74 5.67
N ALA A 40 2.93 -13.91 5.17
CA ALA A 40 3.24 -12.88 4.21
C ALA A 40 2.44 -11.62 4.50
N SER A 41 2.96 -10.48 4.04
CA SER A 41 2.20 -9.23 3.95
C SER A 41 1.85 -9.00 2.49
N ALA A 42 0.60 -9.28 2.11
CA ALA A 42 0.18 -9.35 0.70
C ALA A 42 0.38 -8.03 -0.05
N ASN A 43 0.06 -6.91 0.60
CA ASN A 43 0.17 -5.57 0.02
C ASN A 43 1.60 -5.02 0.00
N ILE A 44 2.49 -5.54 0.85
CA ILE A 44 3.92 -5.14 0.88
C ILE A 44 4.74 -6.05 -0.04
N GLY A 45 4.27 -7.27 -0.31
CA GLY A 45 4.97 -8.23 -1.16
C GLY A 45 6.10 -8.98 -0.45
N VAL A 46 5.97 -9.25 0.86
CA VAL A 46 7.03 -9.90 1.67
C VAL A 46 6.56 -11.15 2.39
N PHE A 47 7.45 -12.13 2.52
CA PHE A 47 7.34 -13.30 3.38
C PHE A 47 8.09 -13.09 4.69
N ILE A 48 7.41 -13.37 5.80
CA ILE A 48 7.87 -13.08 7.17
C ILE A 48 7.66 -14.27 8.12
N CYS A 49 8.50 -14.36 9.14
CA CYS A 49 8.41 -15.38 10.20
C CYS A 49 7.31 -15.04 11.22
N LEU A 50 7.00 -15.99 12.12
CA LEU A 50 5.96 -15.82 13.15
C LEU A 50 6.18 -14.58 14.03
N LYS A 51 7.44 -14.38 14.47
CA LYS A 51 7.80 -13.26 15.35
C LYS A 51 7.60 -11.91 14.67
N CYS A 52 8.02 -11.77 13.41
CA CYS A 52 7.80 -10.54 12.62
C CYS A 52 6.33 -10.35 12.25
N CYS A 53 5.61 -11.42 11.94
CA CYS A 53 4.16 -11.41 11.70
C CYS A 53 3.41 -10.75 12.86
N GLY A 54 3.77 -11.06 14.11
CA GLY A 54 3.21 -10.40 15.29
C GLY A 54 3.40 -8.87 15.29
N VAL A 55 4.58 -8.39 14.90
CA VAL A 55 4.87 -6.96 14.78
C VAL A 55 4.10 -6.33 13.63
N HIS A 56 4.07 -6.96 12.45
CA HIS A 56 3.31 -6.48 11.29
C HIS A 56 1.81 -6.31 11.60
N ARG A 57 1.21 -7.24 12.36
CA ARG A 57 -0.19 -7.11 12.81
C ARG A 57 -0.42 -5.85 13.66
N SER A 58 0.57 -5.44 14.45
CA SER A 58 0.48 -4.22 15.26
C SER A 58 0.57 -2.91 14.46
N LEU A 59 1.03 -2.96 13.21
CA LEU A 59 1.03 -1.78 12.31
C LEU A 59 -0.37 -1.45 11.79
N GLY A 60 -1.27 -2.42 11.78
CA GLY A 60 -2.62 -2.30 11.21
C GLY A 60 -2.68 -2.57 9.70
N THR A 61 -3.87 -2.95 9.23
CA THR A 61 -4.11 -3.46 7.87
C THR A 61 -3.91 -2.42 6.77
N HIS A 62 -3.98 -1.12 7.09
CA HIS A 62 -3.68 -0.03 6.18
C HIS A 62 -2.19 0.08 5.83
N ILE A 63 -1.30 -0.51 6.64
CA ILE A 63 0.14 -0.61 6.40
C ILE A 63 0.51 -2.03 5.95
N SER A 64 0.09 -3.05 6.72
CA SER A 64 0.44 -4.44 6.45
C SER A 64 -0.77 -5.37 6.53
N LYS A 65 -1.10 -5.99 5.40
CA LYS A 65 -2.15 -7.00 5.28
C LYS A 65 -1.55 -8.39 5.44
N VAL A 66 -1.55 -8.89 6.68
CA VAL A 66 -0.87 -10.14 7.06
C VAL A 66 -1.76 -11.37 6.83
N LEU A 67 -1.25 -12.34 6.07
CA LEU A 67 -1.89 -13.63 5.80
C LEU A 67 -0.91 -14.78 6.06
N SER A 68 -1.42 -15.92 6.51
CA SER A 68 -0.72 -17.20 6.49
C SER A 68 -0.66 -17.73 5.06
N VAL A 69 0.51 -18.21 4.64
CA VAL A 69 0.69 -18.76 3.29
C VAL A 69 -0.12 -20.05 3.09
N THR A 70 -0.36 -20.81 4.15
CA THR A 70 -1.02 -22.13 4.07
C THR A 70 -2.39 -22.19 4.73
N LEU A 71 -2.62 -21.39 5.78
CA LEU A 71 -3.82 -21.50 6.63
C LEU A 71 -4.93 -20.54 6.24
N ASP A 72 -4.59 -19.42 5.58
CA ASP A 72 -5.58 -18.41 5.19
C ASP A 72 -5.99 -18.59 3.73
N GLU A 73 -7.20 -18.14 3.40
CA GLU A 73 -7.63 -17.99 2.02
C GLU A 73 -7.02 -16.73 1.42
N TRP A 74 -6.62 -16.84 0.15
CA TRP A 74 -6.01 -15.75 -0.61
C TRP A 74 -6.92 -15.43 -1.79
N SER A 75 -7.20 -14.15 -1.99
CA SER A 75 -7.80 -13.69 -3.24
C SER A 75 -6.76 -13.62 -4.36
N ASP A 76 -7.22 -13.65 -5.61
CA ASP A 76 -6.34 -13.50 -6.75
C ASP A 76 -5.61 -12.14 -6.71
N ASP A 77 -6.29 -11.06 -6.33
CA ASP A 77 -5.68 -9.73 -6.17
C ASP A 77 -4.51 -9.72 -5.16
N GLU A 78 -4.62 -10.48 -4.07
CA GLU A 78 -3.56 -10.57 -3.07
C GLU A 78 -2.35 -11.35 -3.59
N ILE A 79 -2.60 -12.39 -4.39
CA ILE A 79 -1.56 -13.17 -5.04
C ILE A 79 -0.89 -12.33 -6.12
N ASP A 80 -1.67 -11.60 -6.91
CA ASP A 80 -1.15 -10.70 -7.95
C ASP A 80 -0.30 -9.60 -7.33
N ALA A 81 -0.73 -8.97 -6.23
CA ALA A 81 0.08 -8.00 -5.50
C ALA A 81 1.42 -8.55 -5.03
N MET A 82 1.44 -9.78 -4.49
CA MET A 82 2.69 -10.46 -4.11
C MET A 82 3.63 -10.68 -5.30
N ILE A 83 3.08 -11.09 -6.45
CA ILE A 83 3.84 -11.38 -7.66
C ILE A 83 4.36 -10.09 -8.32
N GLU A 84 3.56 -9.03 -8.33
CA GLU A 84 3.91 -7.72 -8.88
C GLU A 84 5.08 -7.09 -8.13
N VAL A 85 5.08 -7.15 -6.79
CA VAL A 85 6.23 -6.70 -6.00
C VAL A 85 7.44 -7.60 -6.26
N GLY A 86 7.25 -8.91 -6.43
CA GLY A 86 8.33 -9.86 -6.72
C GLY A 86 9.04 -10.42 -5.46
N GLY A 87 8.38 -10.36 -4.30
CA GLY A 87 8.88 -10.96 -3.07
C GLY A 87 9.95 -10.15 -2.33
N ASN A 88 10.68 -10.83 -1.44
CA ASN A 88 11.53 -10.24 -0.42
C ASN A 88 12.71 -9.45 -0.98
N LEU A 89 13.40 -9.96 -2.01
CA LEU A 89 14.54 -9.28 -2.60
C LEU A 89 14.12 -7.92 -3.17
N SER A 90 13.06 -7.93 -3.97
CA SER A 90 12.51 -6.73 -4.59
C SER A 90 11.99 -5.74 -3.54
N ALA A 91 11.18 -6.21 -2.58
CA ALA A 91 10.69 -5.36 -1.51
C ALA A 91 11.82 -4.76 -0.65
N ASN A 92 12.86 -5.53 -0.31
CA ASN A 92 14.00 -5.02 0.45
C ASN A 92 14.85 -4.03 -0.37
N SER A 93 14.94 -4.19 -1.69
CA SER A 93 15.61 -3.21 -2.56
C SER A 93 14.95 -1.82 -2.52
N ILE A 94 13.67 -1.77 -2.14
CA ILE A 94 12.90 -0.55 -1.93
C ILE A 94 13.01 -0.13 -0.46
N TYR A 95 12.47 -0.95 0.45
CA TYR A 95 12.32 -0.68 1.87
C TYR A 95 13.61 -0.69 2.69
N GLU A 96 14.73 -1.11 2.11
CA GLU A 96 16.06 -1.08 2.74
C GLU A 96 17.10 -0.43 1.82
N ALA A 97 16.65 0.36 0.82
CA ALA A 97 17.51 1.01 -0.16
C ALA A 97 18.59 1.90 0.47
N PHE A 98 18.31 2.44 1.66
CA PHE A 98 19.19 3.37 2.36
C PHE A 98 19.13 3.16 3.89
N LEU A 99 19.79 2.11 4.37
CA LEU A 99 19.95 1.88 5.81
C LEU A 99 20.86 2.96 6.44
N PRO A 100 20.41 3.71 7.45
CA PRO A 100 21.24 4.70 8.14
C PRO A 100 22.42 4.04 8.87
N ASP A 101 23.51 4.81 9.05
CA ASP A 101 24.67 4.36 9.83
C ASP A 101 24.25 3.93 11.24
N GLY A 102 24.77 2.77 11.67
CA GLY A 102 24.46 2.20 12.99
C GLY A 102 23.12 1.47 13.07
N VAL A 103 22.27 1.52 12.03
CA VAL A 103 21.07 0.67 11.93
C VAL A 103 21.44 -0.61 11.18
N SER A 104 21.16 -1.75 11.80
CA SER A 104 21.31 -3.05 11.15
C SER A 104 20.01 -3.84 11.22
N LYS A 105 19.80 -4.67 10.20
CA LYS A 105 18.69 -5.62 10.16
C LYS A 105 18.81 -6.58 11.34
N PRO A 106 17.74 -6.79 12.14
CA PRO A 106 17.79 -7.71 13.27
C PRO A 106 18.04 -9.14 12.80
N GLY A 107 18.62 -9.97 13.66
CA GLY A 107 18.80 -11.40 13.40
C GLY A 107 17.58 -12.24 13.83
N PRO A 108 17.58 -13.55 13.55
CA PRO A 108 16.52 -14.47 13.97
C PRO A 108 16.31 -14.52 15.49
N ASP A 109 17.38 -14.30 16.25
CA ASP A 109 17.39 -14.37 17.71
C ASP A 109 17.30 -13.01 18.40
N SER A 110 17.20 -11.91 17.62
CA SER A 110 16.99 -10.57 18.16
C SER A 110 15.71 -10.47 19.00
N SER A 111 15.77 -9.59 19.99
CA SER A 111 14.70 -9.28 20.92
C SER A 111 13.45 -8.77 20.18
N ASN A 112 12.30 -8.82 20.87
CA ASN A 112 11.06 -8.29 20.31
C ASN A 112 11.13 -6.77 20.10
N GLU A 113 11.82 -6.05 20.99
CA GLU A 113 12.02 -4.61 20.92
C GLU A 113 12.83 -4.18 19.69
N GLU A 114 13.91 -4.90 19.38
CA GLU A 114 14.70 -4.66 18.16
C GLU A 114 13.88 -4.90 16.89
N ARG A 115 13.06 -5.97 16.88
CA ARG A 115 12.15 -6.26 15.76
C ARG A 115 11.11 -5.16 15.58
N ILE A 116 10.48 -4.71 16.66
CA ILE A 116 9.49 -3.61 16.64
C ILE A 116 10.13 -2.35 16.06
N ARG A 117 11.31 -1.97 16.59
CA ARG A 117 12.03 -0.78 16.14
C ARG A 117 12.31 -0.84 14.65
N PHE A 118 12.93 -1.92 14.18
CA PHE A 118 13.32 -2.05 12.78
C PHE A 118 12.11 -2.07 11.83
N ILE A 119 11.08 -2.88 12.14
CA ILE A 119 9.90 -3.06 11.27
C ILE A 119 9.08 -1.76 11.17
N ARG A 120 8.94 -1.00 12.28
CA ARG A 120 8.27 0.31 12.24
C ARG A 120 9.07 1.33 11.44
N SER A 121 10.39 1.44 11.66
CA SER A 121 11.26 2.29 10.84
C SER A 121 11.19 1.94 9.36
N LYS A 122 11.13 0.65 9.02
CA LYS A 122 11.07 0.15 7.66
C LYS A 122 9.75 0.46 6.94
N TYR A 123 8.61 0.14 7.56
CA TYR A 123 7.32 0.14 6.86
C TYR A 123 6.36 1.27 7.27
N GLU A 124 6.34 1.64 8.55
CA GLU A 124 5.47 2.71 9.06
C GLU A 124 6.10 4.09 8.85
N LEU A 125 7.35 4.26 9.25
CA LEU A 125 8.08 5.52 9.15
C LEU A 125 8.82 5.65 7.80
N GLN A 126 9.06 4.54 7.12
CA GLN A 126 9.74 4.48 5.81
C GLN A 126 11.12 5.16 5.78
N GLU A 127 11.85 5.10 6.90
CA GLU A 127 13.11 5.84 7.08
C GLU A 127 14.21 5.40 6.10
N PHE A 128 14.14 4.15 5.66
CA PHE A 128 15.15 3.52 4.81
C PHE A 128 14.86 3.68 3.31
N LEU A 129 13.70 4.22 2.94
CA LEU A 129 13.41 4.56 1.55
C LEU A 129 14.30 5.72 1.10
N LYS A 130 14.61 5.73 -0.20
CA LYS A 130 15.12 6.95 -0.85
C LYS A 130 14.19 8.12 -0.49
N PRO A 131 14.70 9.30 -0.14
CA PRO A 131 13.84 10.44 0.22
C PRO A 131 12.76 10.76 -0.82
N SER A 132 13.02 10.52 -2.10
CA SER A 132 12.06 10.69 -3.20
C SER A 132 10.95 9.64 -3.25
N LEU A 133 11.10 8.52 -2.56
CA LEU A 133 10.15 7.40 -2.47
C LEU A 133 9.49 7.33 -1.08
N ARG A 134 9.95 8.13 -0.11
CA ARG A 134 9.32 8.25 1.20
C ARG A 134 7.93 8.82 1.02
N ILE A 135 6.92 8.03 1.35
CA ILE A 135 5.54 8.50 1.46
C ILE A 135 5.39 9.15 2.84
N THR A 136 6.21 10.17 3.15
CA THR A 136 6.03 10.98 4.35
C THR A 136 4.97 12.03 4.08
N SER A 137 3.80 11.85 4.67
CA SER A 137 2.85 12.93 4.91
C SER A 137 3.49 13.93 5.89
N GLY A 138 4.30 14.89 5.41
CA GLY A 138 4.96 15.87 6.29
C GLY A 138 5.99 16.79 5.62
N LYS A 139 5.69 18.09 5.63
CA LYS A 139 6.49 19.25 5.15
C LYS A 139 8.02 19.15 5.33
N ALA A 140 8.75 19.32 4.22
CA ALA A 140 10.06 19.97 4.22
C ALA A 140 10.11 21.01 3.08
N SER A 141 10.36 22.24 3.47
CA SER A 141 10.49 23.45 2.66
C SER A 141 11.50 23.30 1.53
N SER A 142 11.05 23.60 0.31
CA SER A 142 11.89 23.85 -0.85
C SER A 142 12.79 25.06 -0.58
N SER A 143 14.00 24.82 -0.08
CA SER A 143 15.12 25.72 -0.37
C SER A 143 15.68 25.31 -1.72
N SER A 144 15.43 26.18 -2.68
CA SER A 144 15.92 26.12 -4.04
C SER A 144 17.42 25.91 -4.07
N LEU A 145 17.88 24.86 -4.75
CA LEU A 145 19.20 24.85 -5.39
C LEU A 145 19.00 24.43 -6.84
N LYS A 146 18.91 25.45 -7.69
CA LYS A 146 19.29 25.35 -9.08
C LYS A 146 20.79 25.14 -9.11
N SER A 147 21.25 24.03 -9.67
CA SER A 147 22.62 23.96 -10.20
C SER A 147 22.58 23.25 -11.53
N ASN A 148 22.78 24.04 -12.58
CA ASN A 148 23.20 23.58 -13.88
C ASN A 148 24.53 22.84 -13.73
N LEU A 149 24.67 21.66 -14.31
CA LEU A 149 25.96 21.21 -14.81
C LEU A 149 25.78 20.43 -16.11
N SER A 150 26.26 21.05 -17.18
CA SER A 150 26.39 20.48 -18.51
C SER A 150 27.64 19.59 -18.60
N THR A 151 27.63 18.72 -19.61
CA THR A 151 28.74 18.03 -20.29
C THR A 151 29.11 16.59 -19.86
N ASN A 152 28.73 15.68 -20.76
CA ASN A 152 29.53 14.61 -21.36
C ASN A 152 29.99 13.43 -20.49
N LEU A 153 29.16 12.39 -20.45
CA LEU A 153 29.61 11.01 -20.66
C LEU A 153 28.59 10.26 -21.54
N VAL A 154 28.90 10.20 -22.84
CA VAL A 154 28.47 9.18 -23.80
C VAL A 154 28.97 7.81 -23.27
N ASP A 155 28.43 6.62 -23.54
CA ASP A 155 27.49 6.10 -24.51
C ASP A 155 27.12 4.67 -24.04
N SER A 156 26.08 4.07 -24.62
CA SER A 156 25.80 2.62 -24.64
C SER A 156 24.78 2.05 -23.66
N PHE A 157 23.53 2.53 -23.69
CA PHE A 157 22.37 1.62 -23.65
C PHE A 157 21.29 2.17 -24.59
N ARG A 158 21.37 1.79 -25.88
CA ARG A 158 20.28 2.00 -26.84
C ARG A 158 19.10 1.14 -26.41
N ILE A 159 18.09 1.80 -25.84
CA ILE A 159 16.75 1.24 -25.64
C ILE A 159 16.07 1.19 -27.02
N PRO A 160 15.61 0.03 -27.52
CA PRO A 160 14.82 -0.02 -28.74
C PRO A 160 13.48 0.69 -28.51
N SER A 161 13.11 1.50 -29.49
CA SER A 161 11.87 2.27 -29.59
C SER A 161 10.61 1.48 -29.23
N VAL A 162 9.83 2.08 -28.33
CA VAL A 162 8.48 1.72 -27.91
C VAL A 162 7.51 1.65 -29.10
N PRO A 163 6.75 0.56 -29.26
CA PRO A 163 5.48 0.60 -30.00
C PRO A 163 4.39 1.18 -29.08
N GLN A 164 3.76 2.24 -29.57
CA GLN A 164 2.69 3.00 -28.92
C GLN A 164 1.32 2.29 -29.03
N ASN A 165 0.65 2.12 -27.87
CA ASN A 165 -0.80 2.22 -27.58
C ASN A 165 -1.17 1.24 -26.43
N MET A 166 -1.26 1.70 -25.18
CA MET A 166 -2.38 2.41 -24.50
C MET A 166 -3.51 1.46 -24.08
N ASP A 167 -3.67 1.18 -22.78
CA ASP A 167 -4.72 1.74 -21.91
C ASP A 167 -4.66 1.06 -20.52
N GLY A 168 -4.59 1.82 -19.41
CA GLY A 168 -4.88 1.25 -18.07
C GLY A 168 -3.97 1.56 -16.88
N MET A 169 -2.87 2.29 -17.02
CA MET A 169 -2.14 2.81 -15.85
C MET A 169 -2.28 4.33 -15.79
N VAL A 170 -3.27 4.79 -15.02
CA VAL A 170 -3.37 6.21 -14.69
C VAL A 170 -2.25 6.52 -13.70
N GLU A 171 -1.33 7.42 -14.06
CA GLU A 171 -0.27 7.87 -13.15
C GLU A 171 -0.89 8.42 -11.86
N PHE A 172 -0.48 7.83 -10.74
CA PHE A 172 -0.99 8.13 -9.41
C PHE A 172 -0.12 9.21 -8.74
N MET A 173 -0.71 10.37 -8.44
CA MET A 173 -0.03 11.49 -7.78
C MET A 173 0.00 11.36 -6.25
N GLY A 174 -0.94 10.62 -5.65
CA GLY A 174 -1.04 10.47 -4.19
C GLY A 174 -2.47 10.18 -3.70
N LEU A 175 -2.63 10.14 -2.38
CA LEU A 175 -3.94 9.94 -1.74
C LEU A 175 -4.51 11.28 -1.22
N LEU A 176 -5.74 11.59 -1.61
CA LEU A 176 -6.54 12.66 -1.04
C LEU A 176 -7.35 12.10 0.13
N LYS A 177 -6.92 12.39 1.35
CA LYS A 177 -7.68 12.11 2.58
C LYS A 177 -8.67 13.25 2.83
N VAL A 178 -9.96 12.94 2.76
CA VAL A 178 -11.06 13.88 2.99
C VAL A 178 -11.74 13.52 4.31
N LYS A 179 -11.57 14.39 5.31
CA LYS A 179 -12.21 14.22 6.61
C LYS A 179 -13.57 14.91 6.64
N ILE A 180 -14.64 14.13 6.67
CA ILE A 180 -16.01 14.62 6.80
C ILE A 180 -16.38 14.63 8.28
N LYS A 181 -16.50 15.83 8.85
CA LYS A 181 -16.79 15.99 10.28
C LYS A 181 -18.28 15.90 10.58
N GLN A 182 -19.07 16.86 10.10
CA GLN A 182 -20.48 16.97 10.41
C GLN A 182 -21.24 17.78 9.37
N GLY A 183 -22.55 17.58 9.32
CA GLY A 183 -23.54 18.44 8.67
C GLY A 183 -24.38 19.13 9.75
N THR A 184 -24.88 20.32 9.45
CA THR A 184 -25.74 21.07 10.38
C THR A 184 -26.93 21.64 9.65
N ASN A 185 -28.11 21.58 10.26
CA ASN A 185 -29.35 22.13 9.72
C ASN A 185 -29.67 21.62 8.30
N LEU A 186 -29.54 20.31 8.09
CA LEU A 186 -29.85 19.70 6.80
C LEU A 186 -31.35 19.75 6.52
N ALA A 187 -31.71 19.89 5.25
CA ALA A 187 -33.10 19.94 4.82
C ALA A 187 -33.77 18.57 5.04
N ILE A 188 -35.04 18.59 5.45
CA ILE A 188 -35.90 17.40 5.49
C ILE A 188 -36.24 17.01 4.05
N ARG A 189 -35.89 15.77 3.67
CA ARG A 189 -36.15 15.19 2.35
C ARG A 189 -36.99 13.91 2.42
N ASP A 190 -37.16 13.33 3.61
CA ASP A 190 -38.11 12.26 3.88
C ASP A 190 -39.30 12.76 4.73
N MET A 191 -40.17 11.86 5.18
CA MET A 191 -41.46 12.20 5.83
C MET A 191 -41.35 13.21 7.00
N MET A 192 -40.33 13.07 7.86
CA MET A 192 -40.16 13.89 9.07
C MET A 192 -38.70 14.30 9.33
N SER A 193 -37.74 13.69 8.63
CA SER A 193 -36.30 13.92 8.80
C SER A 193 -35.58 13.60 7.49
N SER A 194 -34.25 13.47 7.52
CA SER A 194 -33.44 12.98 6.41
C SER A 194 -32.43 11.95 6.90
N ASP A 195 -31.99 11.10 5.99
CA ASP A 195 -30.90 10.15 6.19
C ASP A 195 -29.61 10.64 5.50
N PRO A 196 -28.93 11.69 6.00
CA PRO A 196 -27.83 12.31 5.27
C PRO A 196 -26.58 11.44 5.18
N TYR A 197 -25.87 11.64 4.08
CA TYR A 197 -24.53 11.15 3.80
C TYR A 197 -23.82 12.13 2.86
N VAL A 198 -22.50 12.06 2.79
CA VAL A 198 -21.70 12.86 1.86
C VAL A 198 -21.02 11.94 0.86
N ILE A 199 -21.18 12.23 -0.42
CA ILE A 199 -20.38 11.62 -1.49
C ILE A 199 -19.28 12.59 -1.88
N VAL A 200 -18.05 12.10 -1.89
CA VAL A 200 -16.85 12.78 -2.34
C VAL A 200 -16.43 12.17 -3.67
N SER A 201 -16.21 12.99 -4.70
CA SER A 201 -15.81 12.51 -6.03
C SER A 201 -14.53 13.21 -6.52
N LEU A 202 -13.62 12.43 -7.10
CA LEU A 202 -12.39 12.92 -7.74
C LEU A 202 -12.18 12.18 -9.07
N GLY A 203 -12.35 12.88 -10.20
CA GLY A 203 -12.35 12.25 -11.51
C GLY A 203 -13.45 11.19 -11.65
N LYS A 204 -13.07 9.94 -11.91
CA LYS A 204 -13.97 8.78 -11.98
C LYS A 204 -14.22 8.09 -10.63
N GLN A 205 -13.51 8.49 -9.57
CA GLN A 205 -13.60 7.86 -8.25
C GLN A 205 -14.63 8.56 -7.38
N THR A 206 -15.34 7.77 -6.56
CA THR A 206 -16.31 8.25 -5.58
C THR A 206 -16.21 7.49 -4.27
N ALA A 207 -16.29 8.18 -3.14
CA ALA A 207 -16.35 7.60 -1.80
C ALA A 207 -17.53 8.22 -1.03
N GLN A 208 -18.16 7.46 -0.15
CA GLN A 208 -19.36 7.88 0.59
C GLN A 208 -19.17 7.68 2.10
N THR A 209 -19.69 8.59 2.92
CA THR A 209 -19.78 8.40 4.37
C THR A 209 -20.87 7.40 4.75
N THR A 210 -20.87 6.94 6.00
CA THR A 210 -22.04 6.24 6.55
C THR A 210 -23.28 7.12 6.46
N VAL A 211 -24.42 6.47 6.24
CA VAL A 211 -25.72 7.12 6.23
C VAL A 211 -26.22 7.23 7.66
N MET A 212 -26.50 8.44 8.13
CA MET A 212 -27.03 8.67 9.48
C MET A 212 -28.55 8.76 9.43
N LYS A 213 -29.25 7.79 10.01
CA LYS A 213 -30.71 7.76 9.95
C LYS A 213 -31.36 8.89 10.73
N SER A 214 -32.32 9.55 10.11
CA SER A 214 -33.22 10.55 10.69
C SER A 214 -32.49 11.63 11.50
N ASN A 215 -31.37 12.14 10.99
CA ASN A 215 -30.54 13.11 11.70
C ASN A 215 -30.20 14.31 10.82
N LEU A 216 -30.71 15.50 11.15
CA LEU A 216 -30.43 16.73 10.39
C LEU A 216 -29.11 17.42 10.79
N ASN A 217 -28.45 16.92 11.83
CA ASN A 217 -27.15 17.39 12.32
C ASN A 217 -26.17 16.22 12.48
N PRO A 218 -25.91 15.47 11.40
CA PRO A 218 -25.08 14.26 11.45
C PRO A 218 -23.63 14.61 11.79
N VAL A 219 -22.99 13.78 12.61
CA VAL A 219 -21.57 13.87 12.96
C VAL A 219 -20.90 12.57 12.55
N TRP A 220 -20.24 12.57 11.39
CA TRP A 220 -19.59 11.38 10.84
C TRP A 220 -18.18 11.18 11.43
N ASN A 221 -17.37 12.24 11.46
CA ASN A 221 -15.94 12.16 11.76
C ASN A 221 -15.19 11.09 10.94
N GLU A 222 -15.64 10.84 9.71
CA GLU A 222 -15.12 9.81 8.83
C GLU A 222 -14.01 10.35 7.93
N GLU A 223 -13.05 9.48 7.60
CA GLU A 223 -11.96 9.78 6.68
C GLU A 223 -12.15 8.94 5.41
N LEU A 224 -12.49 9.61 4.31
CA LEU A 224 -12.59 9.00 2.99
C LEU A 224 -11.29 9.23 2.23
N MET A 225 -10.76 8.20 1.58
CA MET A 225 -9.51 8.29 0.82
C MET A 225 -9.81 8.08 -0.67
N LEU A 226 -9.33 9.01 -1.49
CA LEU A 226 -9.42 8.94 -2.95
C LEU A 226 -8.02 8.99 -3.55
N SER A 227 -7.76 8.18 -4.57
CA SER A 227 -6.50 8.25 -5.31
C SER A 227 -6.52 9.46 -6.26
N VAL A 228 -5.47 10.28 -6.27
CA VAL A 228 -5.36 11.47 -7.13
C VAL A 228 -4.66 11.09 -8.43
N PRO A 229 -5.34 11.08 -9.58
CA PRO A 229 -4.70 10.88 -10.88
C PRO A 229 -3.97 12.16 -11.33
N GLN A 230 -3.02 12.05 -12.28
CA GLN A 230 -2.32 13.22 -12.86
C GLN A 230 -3.27 14.28 -13.45
N ASP A 231 -4.33 13.82 -14.13
CA ASP A 231 -5.41 14.64 -14.65
C ASP A 231 -6.59 14.67 -13.66
N PHE A 232 -6.44 15.36 -12.53
CA PHE A 232 -7.51 15.52 -11.56
C PHE A 232 -8.28 16.83 -11.77
N GLY A 233 -9.58 16.72 -11.98
CA GLY A 233 -10.50 17.85 -11.89
C GLY A 233 -10.75 18.27 -10.43
N PRO A 234 -11.53 19.33 -10.19
CA PRO A 234 -11.89 19.74 -8.83
C PRO A 234 -12.62 18.61 -8.10
N ILE A 235 -12.33 18.48 -6.80
CA ILE A 235 -13.11 17.61 -5.91
C ILE A 235 -14.57 18.08 -5.89
N LYS A 236 -15.49 17.13 -6.02
CA LYS A 236 -16.93 17.41 -5.97
C LYS A 236 -17.52 16.76 -4.73
N LEU A 237 -18.35 17.51 -4.03
CA LEU A 237 -19.14 17.04 -2.90
C LEU A 237 -20.61 16.99 -3.30
N ARG A 238 -21.31 15.91 -2.94
CA ARG A 238 -22.77 15.81 -3.06
C ARG A 238 -23.36 15.44 -1.69
N PHE A 239 -24.48 16.08 -1.35
CA PHE A 239 -25.20 15.98 -0.07
C PHE A 239 -26.72 16.06 -0.28
#